data_AF-A0A9P8ZQF2-F1
#
_entry.id   AF-A0A9P8ZQF2-F1
#
_cell.length_a   1.000
_cell.length_b   1.000
_cell.length_c   1.000
_cell.angle_alpha   90.00
_cell.angle_beta   90.00
_cell.angle_gamma   90.00
#
_symmetry.space_group_name_H-M   'P 1'
#
loop_
_entity.id
_entity.type
_entity.pdbx_description
1 polymer ?
#
loop_
_entity_poly.entity_id
_entity_poly.type
_entity_poly.pdbx_seq_one_letter_code
_entity_poly.pdbx_strand_id
1 'polypeptide(L)'
;MSNAPSVVSRLLHTLERLSLPVVTAESCTGGALASALTGRPGAPGLCLGGVTSYSPLFKRAVLGVPASMIRPGGPGEVSAECARAMARGVLERSGLLDRHSHEFKYGDVAKEARGIGLSTTGFLDQLPDGEPTARRGEVWIGCYCMFKDHEGTRIERLNVDGVHAPPPHEQHCVDQADADRHERKETVVARALEIVLEVAQELEQSGKAPSLTKVDKENETVHAEKEAQSLTGSA
;
A
#
# COMPACT_ATOMS: atom_id res chain seq x y z
N MET A 1 8.41 -4.31 30.04
CA MET A 1 8.26 -4.78 28.65
C MET A 1 6.83 -5.27 28.51
N SER A 2 6.02 -4.67 27.63
CA SER A 2 4.64 -5.12 27.43
C SER A 2 4.66 -6.50 26.79
N ASN A 3 3.92 -7.45 27.37
CA ASN A 3 3.83 -8.83 26.90
C ASN A 3 2.82 -8.98 25.74
N ALA A 4 2.52 -7.88 25.04
CA ALA A 4 1.52 -7.83 23.99
C ALA A 4 2.14 -8.26 22.66
N PRO A 5 1.47 -9.12 21.87
CA PRO A 5 1.97 -9.52 20.56
C PRO A 5 2.08 -8.30 19.63
N SER A 6 3.17 -8.24 18.85
CA SER A 6 3.39 -7.18 17.87
C SER A 6 2.27 -7.09 16.82
N VAL A 7 2.13 -5.95 16.16
CA VAL A 7 1.18 -5.78 15.03
C VAL A 7 1.39 -6.86 13.98
N VAL A 8 2.63 -7.15 13.60
CA VAL A 8 2.94 -8.21 12.62
C VAL A 8 2.49 -9.58 13.12
N SER A 9 2.74 -9.92 14.39
CA SER A 9 2.27 -11.19 14.97
C SER A 9 0.76 -11.33 14.92
N ARG A 10 0.04 -10.29 15.34
CA ARG A 10 -1.43 -10.27 15.32
C ARG A 10 -1.97 -10.37 13.89
N LEU A 11 -1.32 -9.68 12.95
CA LEU A 11 -1.64 -9.73 11.54
C LEU A 11 -1.50 -11.15 11.00
N LEU A 12 -0.31 -11.75 11.12
CA LEU A 12 -0.05 -13.10 10.59
C LEU A 12 -1.02 -14.14 11.17
N HIS A 13 -1.28 -14.12 12.48
CA HIS A 13 -2.27 -15.02 13.08
C HIS A 13 -3.71 -14.79 12.59
N THR A 14 -4.06 -13.55 12.23
CA THR A 14 -5.39 -13.26 11.69
C THR A 14 -5.51 -13.72 10.24
N LEU A 15 -4.48 -13.48 9.42
CA LEU A 15 -4.39 -13.99 8.06
C LEU A 15 -4.39 -15.52 8.00
N GLU A 16 -3.72 -16.18 8.94
CA GLU A 16 -3.70 -17.64 9.06
C GLU A 16 -5.10 -18.22 9.28
N ARG A 17 -5.83 -17.69 10.26
CA ARG A 17 -7.21 -18.12 10.57
C ARG A 17 -8.17 -17.91 9.40
N LEU A 18 -7.95 -16.87 8.61
CA LEU A 18 -8.73 -16.58 7.40
C LEU A 18 -8.24 -17.32 6.16
N SER A 19 -7.09 -18.01 6.23
CA SER A 19 -6.37 -18.53 5.05
C SER A 19 -6.24 -17.48 3.95
N LEU A 20 -5.80 -16.28 4.34
CA LEU A 20 -5.80 -15.08 3.51
C LEU A 20 -4.38 -14.59 3.27
N PRO A 21 -3.75 -14.94 2.14
CA PRO A 21 -2.39 -14.52 1.83
C PRO A 21 -2.32 -13.03 1.45
N VAL A 22 -1.14 -12.42 1.66
CA VAL A 22 -0.81 -11.04 1.33
C VAL A 22 0.38 -10.97 0.38
N VAL A 23 0.35 -9.99 -0.54
CA VAL A 23 1.43 -9.62 -1.45
C VAL A 23 1.62 -8.11 -1.49
N THR A 24 2.86 -7.63 -1.67
CA THR A 24 3.19 -6.21 -1.55
C THR A 24 3.65 -5.57 -2.86
N ALA A 25 3.23 -4.34 -3.14
CA ALA A 25 3.72 -3.47 -4.20
C ALA A 25 4.34 -2.21 -3.58
N GLU A 26 5.66 -2.12 -3.55
CA GLU A 26 6.37 -1.12 -2.78
C GLU A 26 7.05 -0.09 -3.68
N SER A 27 6.75 1.20 -3.50
CA SER A 27 7.55 2.28 -4.07
C SER A 27 8.44 2.88 -2.99
N CYS A 28 7.91 3.77 -2.15
CA CYS A 28 8.69 4.51 -1.15
C CYS A 28 9.29 3.63 -0.03
N THR A 29 8.69 2.47 0.26
CA THR A 29 9.16 1.52 1.29
C THR A 29 10.25 0.58 0.80
N GLY A 30 10.42 0.40 -0.51
CA GLY A 30 11.60 -0.25 -1.08
C GLY A 30 11.87 -1.70 -0.65
N GLY A 31 10.85 -2.47 -0.29
CA GLY A 31 10.98 -3.87 0.18
C GLY A 31 10.85 -4.03 1.70
N ALA A 32 10.74 -2.94 2.45
CA ALA A 32 10.61 -2.98 3.90
C ALA A 32 9.30 -3.66 4.37
N LEU A 33 8.19 -3.55 3.62
CA LEU A 33 6.96 -4.27 3.96
C LEU A 33 7.13 -5.77 3.81
N ALA A 34 7.68 -6.22 2.67
CA ALA A 34 7.98 -7.63 2.45
C ALA A 34 8.91 -8.15 3.55
N SER A 35 9.98 -7.41 3.86
CA SER A 35 10.92 -7.76 4.93
C SER A 35 10.24 -7.88 6.30
N ALA A 36 9.38 -6.94 6.66
CA ALA A 36 8.65 -6.96 7.93
C ALA A 36 7.71 -8.17 8.05
N LEU A 37 7.04 -8.55 6.96
CA LEU A 37 6.15 -9.71 6.90
C LEU A 37 6.93 -11.04 6.94
N THR A 38 8.05 -11.14 6.22
CA THR A 38 8.85 -12.38 6.14
C THR A 38 9.82 -12.58 7.30
N GLY A 39 10.11 -11.53 8.06
CA GLY A 39 11.06 -11.57 9.18
C GLY A 39 10.60 -12.35 10.41
N ARG A 40 9.35 -12.87 10.43
CA ARG A 40 8.79 -13.62 11.56
C ARG A 40 8.59 -15.11 11.24
N PRO A 41 8.88 -16.02 12.18
CA PRO A 41 8.50 -17.43 12.07
C PRO A 41 6.98 -17.58 11.87
N GLY A 42 6.55 -18.48 10.98
CA GLY A 42 5.13 -18.69 10.65
C GLY A 42 4.61 -17.87 9.47
N ALA A 43 5.43 -16.99 8.88
CA ALA A 43 5.12 -16.32 7.60
C ALA A 43 5.05 -17.22 6.34
N PRO A 44 5.72 -18.41 6.25
CA PRO A 44 5.69 -19.21 5.03
C PRO A 44 4.26 -19.62 4.64
N GLY A 45 3.79 -19.15 3.48
CA GLY A 45 2.44 -19.44 2.96
C GLY A 45 1.44 -18.28 3.09
N LEU A 46 1.70 -17.29 3.95
CA LEU A 46 0.85 -16.11 4.11
C LEU A 46 1.43 -14.87 3.45
N CYS A 47 2.75 -14.75 3.32
CA CYS A 47 3.40 -13.71 2.52
C CYS A 47 4.01 -14.35 1.27
N LEU A 48 3.46 -14.10 0.09
CA LEU A 48 3.91 -14.79 -1.13
C LEU A 48 5.08 -14.11 -1.82
N GLY A 49 5.30 -12.83 -1.50
CA GLY A 49 6.34 -12.02 -2.10
C GLY A 49 5.85 -10.59 -2.31
N GLY A 50 6.65 -9.84 -3.06
CA GLY A 50 6.34 -8.46 -3.40
C GLY A 50 7.11 -7.95 -4.60
N VAL A 51 6.69 -6.79 -5.09
CA VAL A 51 7.25 -6.08 -6.22
C VAL A 51 7.68 -4.69 -5.76
N THR A 52 8.98 -4.42 -5.81
CA THR A 52 9.48 -3.05 -5.64
C THR A 52 9.36 -2.30 -6.96
N SER A 53 8.43 -1.35 -7.05
CA SER A 53 8.04 -0.63 -8.26
C SER A 53 8.24 0.88 -8.14
N TYR A 54 9.51 1.28 -8.04
CA TYR A 54 9.87 2.68 -7.79
C TYR A 54 9.53 3.61 -8.96
N SER A 55 9.87 3.25 -10.20
CA SER A 55 9.64 4.14 -11.35
C SER A 55 8.23 4.02 -11.93
N PRO A 56 7.65 5.12 -12.45
CA PRO A 56 6.41 5.09 -13.23
C PRO A 56 6.36 4.00 -14.30
N LEU A 57 7.44 3.85 -15.06
CA LEU A 57 7.53 2.86 -16.12
C LEU A 57 7.41 1.43 -15.58
N PHE A 58 8.04 1.15 -14.43
CA PHE A 58 8.00 -0.17 -13.83
C PHE A 58 6.64 -0.47 -13.18
N LYS A 59 6.00 0.52 -12.55
CA LYS A 59 4.61 0.42 -12.07
C LYS A 59 3.67 -0.02 -13.21
N ARG A 60 3.83 0.56 -14.40
CA ARG A 60 3.05 0.18 -15.59
C ARG A 60 3.39 -1.22 -16.09
N ALA A 61 4.68 -1.49 -16.30
CA ALA A 61 5.14 -2.73 -16.93
C ALA A 61 4.81 -3.96 -16.08
N VAL A 62 5.01 -3.89 -14.77
CA VAL A 62 4.86 -5.05 -13.87
C VAL A 62 3.47 -5.11 -13.26
N LEU A 63 2.98 -3.99 -12.72
CA LEU A 63 1.71 -3.95 -11.97
C LEU A 63 0.51 -3.56 -12.83
N GLY A 64 0.70 -3.20 -14.10
CA GLY A 64 -0.40 -2.84 -14.99
C GLY A 64 -1.05 -1.50 -14.67
N VAL A 65 -0.37 -0.60 -13.94
CA VAL A 65 -0.89 0.74 -13.66
C VAL A 65 -1.20 1.46 -14.99
N PRO A 66 -2.39 2.06 -15.17
CA PRO A 66 -2.74 2.72 -16.42
C PRO A 66 -1.83 3.90 -16.77
N ALA A 67 -1.48 4.03 -18.05
CA ALA A 67 -0.66 5.15 -18.54
C ALA A 67 -1.36 6.52 -18.35
N SER A 68 -2.69 6.55 -18.43
CA SER A 68 -3.52 7.75 -18.19
C SER A 68 -3.39 8.29 -16.76
N MET A 69 -2.94 7.46 -15.82
CA MET A 69 -2.78 7.85 -14.43
C MET A 69 -1.50 8.64 -14.20
N ILE A 70 -0.41 8.26 -14.89
CA ILE A 70 0.93 8.82 -14.66
C ILE A 70 1.33 9.86 -15.73
N ARG A 71 0.53 10.05 -16.78
CA ARG A 71 0.78 11.10 -17.79
C ARG A 71 0.59 12.51 -17.19
N PRO A 72 1.19 13.55 -17.81
CA PRO A 72 0.89 14.94 -17.43
C PRO A 72 -0.62 15.21 -17.42
N GLY A 73 -1.09 15.85 -16.35
CA GLY A 73 -2.52 16.13 -16.13
C GLY A 73 -3.36 14.95 -15.60
N GLY A 74 -2.75 13.77 -15.41
CA GLY A 74 -3.38 12.66 -14.67
C GLY A 74 -3.23 12.81 -13.14
N PRO A 75 -3.81 11.90 -12.36
CA PRO A 75 -3.67 11.88 -10.89
C PRO A 75 -2.23 11.83 -10.37
N GLY A 76 -1.30 11.28 -11.14
CA GLY A 76 0.12 11.14 -10.77
C GLY A 76 0.44 9.81 -10.07
N GLU A 77 1.74 9.53 -9.92
CA GLU A 77 2.21 8.27 -9.31
C GLU A 77 2.09 8.23 -7.77
N VAL A 78 1.96 9.39 -7.14
CA VAL A 78 1.64 9.55 -5.72
C VAL A 78 0.21 10.05 -5.61
N SER A 79 -0.73 9.11 -5.65
CA SER A 79 -2.18 9.36 -5.66
C SER A 79 -2.95 8.16 -5.12
N ALA A 80 -4.21 8.39 -4.72
CA ALA A 80 -5.14 7.33 -4.30
C ALA A 80 -5.35 6.28 -5.39
N GLU A 81 -5.48 6.73 -6.63
CA GLU A 81 -5.70 5.91 -7.81
C GLU A 81 -4.50 5.03 -8.11
N CYS A 82 -3.29 5.56 -7.98
CA CYS A 82 -2.07 4.79 -8.20
C CYS A 82 -1.88 3.74 -7.11
N ALA A 83 -2.11 4.09 -5.85
CA ALA A 83 -2.10 3.11 -4.76
C ALA A 83 -3.13 1.99 -4.98
N ARG A 84 -4.37 2.33 -5.37
CA ARG A 84 -5.40 1.32 -5.71
C ARG A 84 -4.95 0.40 -6.85
N ALA A 85 -4.45 0.98 -7.94
CA ALA A 85 -4.02 0.23 -9.12
C ALA A 85 -2.82 -0.68 -8.79
N MET A 86 -1.84 -0.20 -8.02
CA MET A 86 -0.70 -0.99 -7.56
C MET A 86 -1.13 -2.16 -6.67
N ALA A 87 -2.00 -1.92 -5.69
CA ALA A 87 -2.52 -2.93 -4.78
C ALA A 87 -3.27 -4.05 -5.51
N ARG A 88 -4.20 -3.68 -6.41
CA ARG A 88 -4.92 -4.66 -7.23
C ARG A 88 -3.97 -5.40 -8.18
N GLY A 89 -3.10 -4.66 -8.86
CA GLY A 89 -2.18 -5.21 -9.85
C GLY A 89 -1.23 -6.25 -9.27
N VAL A 90 -0.69 -6.03 -8.06
CA VAL A 90 0.18 -7.05 -7.43
C VAL A 90 -0.58 -8.31 -7.05
N LEU A 91 -1.84 -8.19 -6.62
CA LEU A 91 -2.68 -9.34 -6.30
C LEU A 91 -3.06 -10.12 -7.57
N GLU A 92 -3.29 -9.45 -8.69
CA GLU A 92 -3.49 -10.11 -9.99
C GLU A 92 -2.22 -10.86 -10.44
N ARG A 93 -1.04 -10.30 -10.22
CA ARG A 93 0.25 -10.91 -10.62
C ARG A 93 0.67 -12.07 -9.73
N SER A 94 0.15 -12.18 -8.51
CA SER A 94 0.49 -13.29 -7.61
C SER A 94 -0.22 -14.60 -7.95
N GLY A 95 -1.21 -14.58 -8.85
CA GLY A 95 -2.01 -15.74 -9.21
C GLY A 95 -3.14 -16.06 -8.22
N LEU A 96 -3.27 -15.31 -7.13
CA LEU A 96 -4.27 -15.52 -6.08
C LEU A 96 -5.72 -15.25 -6.49
N LEU A 97 -5.92 -14.60 -7.64
CA LEU A 97 -7.24 -14.35 -8.21
C LEU A 97 -7.62 -15.37 -9.29
N ASP A 98 -6.73 -16.30 -9.64
CA ASP A 98 -7.04 -17.36 -10.59
C ASP A 98 -7.83 -18.48 -9.92
N ARG A 99 -9.15 -18.52 -10.20
CA ARG A 99 -10.08 -19.55 -9.70
C ARG A 99 -9.84 -20.94 -10.31
N HIS A 100 -9.00 -21.03 -11.34
CA HIS A 100 -8.69 -22.27 -12.06
C HIS A 100 -7.27 -22.80 -11.78
N SER A 101 -6.46 -22.07 -11.00
CA SER A 101 -5.11 -22.52 -10.66
C SER A 101 -5.13 -23.73 -9.72
N HIS A 102 -4.41 -24.77 -10.10
CA HIS A 102 -4.20 -25.98 -9.29
C HIS A 102 -2.85 -25.97 -8.55
N GLU A 103 -2.07 -24.89 -8.69
CA GLU A 103 -0.69 -24.82 -8.23
C GLU A 103 -0.55 -24.29 -6.80
N PHE A 104 -1.57 -23.64 -6.26
CA PHE A 104 -1.52 -23.05 -4.92
C PHE A 104 -1.77 -24.10 -3.82
N LYS A 105 -0.69 -24.64 -3.24
CA LYS A 105 -0.70 -25.79 -2.30
C LYS A 105 -0.53 -25.42 -0.81
N TYR A 106 -0.91 -24.21 -0.38
CA TYR A 106 -0.74 -23.79 1.01
C TYR A 106 -2.06 -23.79 1.78
N GLY A 107 -2.31 -24.87 2.54
CA GLY A 107 -3.56 -25.11 3.26
C GLY A 107 -4.63 -25.77 2.39
N ASP A 108 -5.69 -26.29 3.01
CA ASP A 108 -6.86 -26.85 2.31
C ASP A 108 -7.69 -25.69 1.72
N VAL A 109 -7.07 -24.92 0.80
CA VAL A 109 -7.66 -23.71 0.22
C VAL A 109 -8.66 -24.17 -0.82
N ALA A 110 -9.94 -24.02 -0.49
CA ALA A 110 -11.02 -24.15 -1.45
C ALA A 110 -10.72 -23.33 -2.72
N LYS A 111 -11.18 -23.84 -3.87
CA LYS A 111 -11.03 -23.30 -5.24
C LYS A 111 -11.64 -21.90 -5.41
N GLU A 112 -11.17 -20.92 -4.67
CA GLU A 112 -11.74 -19.57 -4.59
C GLU A 112 -10.65 -18.51 -4.63
N ALA A 113 -10.84 -17.50 -5.47
CA ALA A 113 -9.99 -16.32 -5.50
C ALA A 113 -10.00 -15.62 -4.14
N ARG A 114 -8.82 -15.37 -3.56
CA ARG A 114 -8.68 -14.69 -2.28
C ARG A 114 -7.29 -14.13 -2.08
N GLY A 115 -7.18 -13.00 -1.39
CA GLY A 115 -5.91 -12.45 -0.98
C GLY A 115 -5.98 -10.95 -0.74
N ILE A 116 -4.86 -10.43 -0.26
CA ILE A 116 -4.66 -8.99 -0.06
C ILE A 116 -3.47 -8.54 -0.91
N GLY A 117 -3.70 -7.52 -1.73
CA GLY A 117 -2.65 -6.72 -2.33
C GLY A 117 -2.44 -5.45 -1.53
N LEU A 118 -1.26 -5.27 -0.96
CA LEU A 118 -0.87 -4.07 -0.23
C LEU A 118 0.07 -3.23 -1.08
N SER A 119 -0.07 -1.91 -1.08
CA SER A 119 0.80 -1.02 -1.83
C SER A 119 1.14 0.26 -1.10
N THR A 120 2.31 0.82 -1.43
CA THR A 120 2.78 2.11 -0.92
C THR A 120 3.37 2.95 -2.05
N THR A 121 2.94 4.21 -2.17
CA THR A 121 3.53 5.18 -3.09
C THR A 121 3.58 6.57 -2.44
N GLY A 122 4.70 7.27 -2.55
CA GLY A 122 4.88 8.52 -1.82
C GLY A 122 6.23 9.19 -2.01
N PHE A 123 6.30 10.45 -1.59
CA PHE A 123 7.50 11.29 -1.60
C PHE A 123 8.02 11.44 -0.17
N LEU A 124 8.93 10.54 0.27
CA LEU A 124 9.47 10.63 1.64
C LEU A 124 10.29 11.90 1.86
N ASP A 125 11.17 12.24 0.91
CA ASP A 125 12.10 13.38 1.05
C ASP A 125 12.28 14.13 -0.27
N GLN A 126 12.58 13.40 -1.34
CA GLN A 126 12.76 13.97 -2.68
C GLN A 126 11.42 14.09 -3.41
N LEU A 127 11.20 15.28 -3.94
CA LEU A 127 10.11 15.57 -4.85
C LEU A 127 10.65 15.61 -6.28
N PRO A 128 9.88 15.13 -7.28
CA PRO A 128 10.18 15.35 -8.69
C PRO A 128 10.30 16.85 -9.02
N ASP A 129 11.06 17.16 -10.06
CA ASP A 129 11.19 18.55 -10.54
C ASP A 129 9.81 19.15 -10.86
N GLY A 130 9.52 20.31 -10.27
CA GLY A 130 8.27 21.03 -10.45
C GLY A 130 7.12 20.59 -9.51
N GLU A 131 7.31 19.58 -8.67
CA GLU A 131 6.33 19.22 -7.63
C GLU A 131 6.36 20.22 -6.45
N PRO A 132 5.20 20.63 -5.90
CA PRO A 132 5.17 21.55 -4.77
C PRO A 132 5.81 20.93 -3.52
N THR A 133 6.66 21.71 -2.83
CA THR A 133 7.30 21.31 -1.56
C THR A 133 6.31 20.87 -0.49
N ALA A 134 5.06 21.37 -0.54
CA ALA A 134 3.96 20.96 0.32
C ALA A 134 3.58 19.47 0.23
N ARG A 135 4.08 18.75 -0.79
CA ARG A 135 3.86 17.31 -0.97
C ARG A 135 4.97 16.44 -0.38
N ARG A 136 6.03 17.03 0.20
CA ARG A 136 7.04 16.27 0.94
C ARG A 136 6.38 15.53 2.11
N GLY A 137 6.76 14.27 2.31
CA GLY A 137 6.15 13.38 3.27
C GLY A 137 4.80 12.80 2.85
N GLU A 138 4.23 13.17 1.70
CA GLU A 138 2.96 12.62 1.23
C GLU A 138 3.11 11.16 0.80
N VAL A 139 2.29 10.28 1.38
CA VAL A 139 2.24 8.85 1.08
C VAL A 139 0.80 8.38 0.95
N TRP A 140 0.54 7.55 -0.05
CA TRP A 140 -0.70 6.83 -0.24
C TRP A 140 -0.47 5.34 -0.02
N ILE A 141 -1.32 4.73 0.80
CA ILE A 141 -1.32 3.30 1.12
C ILE A 141 -2.60 2.69 0.55
N GLY A 142 -2.46 1.66 -0.28
CA GLY A 142 -3.60 0.95 -0.84
C GLY A 142 -3.63 -0.50 -0.39
N CYS A 143 -4.77 -0.96 0.11
CA CYS A 143 -5.02 -2.34 0.51
C CYS A 143 -6.24 -2.85 -0.27
N TYR A 144 -6.00 -3.58 -1.36
CA TYR A 144 -7.02 -4.26 -2.15
C TYR A 144 -7.22 -5.66 -1.59
N CYS A 145 -8.47 -6.09 -1.41
CA CYS A 145 -8.79 -7.41 -0.88
C CYS A 145 -9.83 -8.11 -1.75
N MET A 146 -9.58 -9.39 -2.00
CA MET A 146 -10.58 -10.36 -2.45
C MET A 146 -10.78 -11.39 -1.34
N PHE A 147 -12.02 -11.59 -0.92
CA PHE A 147 -12.36 -12.62 0.07
C PHE A 147 -13.73 -13.21 -0.25
N LYS A 148 -13.76 -14.51 -0.58
CA LYS A 148 -14.95 -15.20 -1.10
C LYS A 148 -15.44 -14.51 -2.38
N ASP A 149 -16.71 -14.07 -2.43
CA ASP A 149 -17.28 -13.31 -3.55
C ASP A 149 -17.31 -11.80 -3.29
N HIS A 150 -16.54 -11.32 -2.31
CA HIS A 150 -16.46 -9.90 -1.99
C HIS A 150 -15.09 -9.34 -2.38
N GLU A 151 -15.10 -8.29 -3.21
CA GLU A 151 -13.94 -7.43 -3.41
C GLU A 151 -14.09 -6.11 -2.66
N GLY A 152 -12.97 -5.55 -2.25
CA GLY A 152 -12.91 -4.32 -1.47
C GLY A 152 -11.57 -3.62 -1.60
N THR A 153 -11.54 -2.33 -1.29
CA THR A 153 -10.28 -1.59 -1.24
C THR A 153 -10.32 -0.56 -0.11
N ARG A 154 -9.29 -0.56 0.73
CA ARG A 154 -8.99 0.52 1.66
C ARG A 154 -7.87 1.38 1.10
N ILE A 155 -8.08 2.69 0.98
CA ILE A 155 -7.05 3.65 0.59
C ILE A 155 -6.89 4.64 1.73
N GLU A 156 -5.65 4.93 2.12
CA GLU A 156 -5.34 5.91 3.16
C GLU A 156 -4.22 6.86 2.70
N ARG A 157 -4.36 8.13 3.06
CA ARG A 157 -3.32 9.15 2.87
C ARG A 157 -2.61 9.38 4.20
N LEU A 158 -1.29 9.40 4.17
CA LEU A 158 -0.43 9.68 5.32
C LEU A 158 0.53 10.81 4.97
N ASN A 159 0.83 11.66 5.95
CA ASN A 159 1.90 12.64 5.84
C ASN A 159 2.98 12.35 6.91
N VAL A 160 4.21 12.06 6.47
CA VAL A 160 5.35 11.74 7.33
C VAL A 160 6.41 12.85 7.38
N ASP A 161 6.06 14.07 6.97
CA ASP A 161 7.04 15.16 6.89
C ASP A 161 7.71 15.48 8.23
N GLY A 162 6.90 15.53 9.30
CA GLY A 162 7.35 15.82 10.67
C GLY A 162 7.92 14.62 11.43
N VAL A 163 8.10 13.47 10.79
CA VAL A 163 8.74 12.30 11.39
C VAL A 163 10.26 12.44 11.24
N HIS A 164 10.96 12.40 12.36
CA HIS A 164 12.42 12.57 12.43
C HIS A 164 13.03 11.53 13.36
N ALA A 165 14.21 11.04 12.99
CA ALA A 165 14.99 10.20 13.86
C ALA A 165 15.57 11.04 15.02
N PRO A 166 15.71 10.49 16.24
CA PRO A 166 16.38 11.19 17.31
C PRO A 166 17.83 11.57 16.90
N PRO A 167 18.31 12.75 17.30
CA PRO A 167 19.63 13.21 16.90
C PRO A 167 20.71 12.26 17.47
N PRO A 168 21.72 11.85 16.69
CA PRO A 168 22.82 11.04 17.18
C PRO A 168 23.62 11.83 18.22
N HIS A 169 24.19 11.12 19.19
CA HIS A 169 24.93 11.74 20.29
C HIS A 169 26.24 12.44 19.87
N GLU A 170 26.72 12.29 18.64
CA GLU A 170 27.82 13.10 18.05
C GLU A 170 27.84 12.93 16.50
N GLN A 171 27.64 14.05 15.77
CA GLN A 171 28.05 14.36 14.37
C GLN A 171 27.73 13.41 13.18
N HIS A 172 26.78 13.80 12.31
CA HIS A 172 26.95 14.16 10.87
C HIS A 172 25.58 14.44 10.20
N CYS A 173 25.48 15.50 9.38
CA CYS A 173 24.21 15.95 8.78
C CYS A 173 23.67 15.00 7.69
N VAL A 174 24.56 14.29 6.98
CA VAL A 174 24.18 13.29 5.97
C VAL A 174 23.57 12.06 6.64
N ASP A 175 24.16 11.60 7.75
CA ASP A 175 23.63 10.49 8.54
C ASP A 175 22.25 10.80 9.13
N GLN A 176 21.98 12.06 9.48
CA GLN A 176 20.67 12.49 9.98
C GLN A 176 19.59 12.44 8.89
N ALA A 177 19.88 12.88 7.67
CA ALA A 177 18.90 12.86 6.58
C ALA A 177 18.52 11.42 6.20
N ASP A 178 19.49 10.52 6.15
CA ASP A 178 19.25 9.09 5.91
C ASP A 178 18.48 8.44 7.07
N ALA A 179 18.78 8.83 8.32
CA ALA A 179 18.05 8.37 9.50
C ALA A 179 16.60 8.86 9.52
N ASP A 180 16.35 10.13 9.23
CA ASP A 180 15.00 10.70 9.11
C ASP A 180 14.20 9.98 8.02
N ARG A 181 14.84 9.76 6.86
CA ARG A 181 14.24 8.99 5.75
C ARG A 181 13.91 7.56 6.17
N HIS A 182 14.78 6.93 6.95
CA HIS A 182 14.55 5.59 7.48
C HIS A 182 13.36 5.58 8.45
N GLU A 183 13.29 6.54 9.38
CA GLU A 183 12.19 6.66 10.34
C GLU A 183 10.84 6.92 9.66
N ARG A 184 10.82 7.80 8.65
CA ARG A 184 9.65 8.02 7.79
C ARG A 184 9.20 6.73 7.11
N LYS A 185 10.15 5.96 6.59
CA LYS A 185 9.89 4.67 5.95
C LYS A 185 9.26 3.68 6.93
N GLU A 186 9.83 3.53 8.13
CA GLU A 186 9.31 2.64 9.18
C GLU A 186 7.90 3.06 9.63
N THR A 187 7.63 4.37 9.71
CA THR A 187 6.28 4.88 10.00
C THR A 187 5.27 4.46 8.94
N VAL A 188 5.62 4.55 7.65
CA VAL A 188 4.77 4.07 6.55
C VAL A 188 4.55 2.56 6.64
N VAL A 189 5.61 1.79 6.92
CA VAL A 189 5.54 0.33 7.07
C VAL A 189 4.58 -0.05 8.20
N ALA A 190 4.76 0.57 9.37
CA ALA A 190 3.91 0.32 10.55
C ALA A 190 2.44 0.58 10.23
N ARG A 191 2.11 1.75 9.66
CA ARG A 191 0.72 2.09 9.33
C ARG A 191 0.13 1.17 8.26
N ALA A 192 0.90 0.82 7.24
CA ALA A 192 0.43 -0.10 6.20
C ALA A 192 0.11 -1.49 6.76
N LEU A 193 0.91 -2.00 7.71
CA LEU A 193 0.63 -3.27 8.40
C LEU A 193 -0.61 -3.19 9.31
N GLU A 194 -0.82 -2.06 9.97
CA GLU A 194 -2.04 -1.81 10.75
C GLU A 194 -3.29 -1.80 9.87
N ILE A 195 -3.25 -1.15 8.69
CA ILE A 195 -4.36 -1.15 7.73
C ILE A 195 -4.72 -2.58 7.31
N VAL A 196 -3.73 -3.43 7.02
CA VAL A 196 -4.02 -4.84 6.68
C VAL A 196 -4.63 -5.58 7.88
N LEU A 197 -4.13 -5.34 9.09
CA LEU A 197 -4.68 -5.95 10.30
C LEU A 197 -6.13 -5.52 10.53
N GLU A 198 -6.45 -4.22 10.39
CA GLU A 198 -7.80 -3.69 10.48
C GLU A 198 -8.72 -4.35 9.45
N VAL A 199 -8.30 -4.42 8.19
CA VAL A 199 -9.05 -5.09 7.11
C VAL A 199 -9.28 -6.57 7.43
N ALA A 200 -8.25 -7.29 7.88
CA ALA A 200 -8.37 -8.70 8.24
C ALA A 200 -9.33 -8.92 9.41
N GLN A 201 -9.32 -8.03 10.41
CA GLN A 201 -10.24 -8.09 11.54
C GLN A 201 -11.69 -7.78 11.12
N GLU A 202 -11.90 -6.82 10.21
CA GLU A 202 -13.22 -6.53 9.64
C GLU A 202 -13.77 -7.72 8.84
N LEU A 203 -12.92 -8.40 8.06
CA LEU A 203 -13.26 -9.62 7.32
C LEU A 203 -13.66 -10.76 8.26
N GLU A 204 -12.92 -10.94 9.35
CA GLU A 204 -13.23 -11.95 10.36
C GLU A 204 -14.57 -11.71 11.04
N GLN A 205 -14.91 -10.46 11.32
CA GLN A 205 -16.17 -10.10 11.99
C GLN A 205 -17.38 -10.12 11.05
N SER A 206 -17.23 -9.61 9.83
CA SER A 206 -18.35 -9.39 8.91
C SER A 206 -18.49 -10.45 7.82
N GLY A 207 -17.41 -11.18 7.53
CA GLY A 207 -17.30 -12.08 6.39
C GLY A 207 -17.25 -11.39 5.02
N LYS A 208 -17.21 -10.05 4.96
CA LYS A 208 -17.28 -9.24 3.73
C LYS A 208 -16.09 -8.30 3.59
N ALA A 209 -15.60 -8.15 2.36
CA ALA A 209 -14.51 -7.22 2.07
C ALA A 209 -14.90 -5.76 2.35
N PRO A 210 -13.95 -4.93 2.82
CA PRO A 210 -14.23 -3.55 3.17
C PRO A 210 -14.56 -2.72 1.93
N SER A 211 -15.63 -1.93 2.01
CA SER A 211 -15.87 -0.83 1.06
C SER A 211 -14.86 0.30 1.28
N LEU A 212 -14.59 1.11 0.25
CA LEU A 212 -13.83 2.36 0.36
C LEU A 212 -14.33 3.16 1.57
N THR A 213 -13.53 3.31 2.63
CA THR A 213 -13.86 4.21 3.75
C THR A 213 -13.15 5.53 3.54
N LYS A 214 -13.95 6.61 3.55
CA LYS A 214 -13.59 8.03 3.62
C LYS A 214 -12.17 8.36 3.11
N VAL A 215 -12.05 8.51 1.79
CA VAL A 215 -11.26 9.65 1.29
C VAL A 215 -11.86 10.86 1.99
N ASP A 216 -11.06 11.68 2.67
CA ASP A 216 -11.54 12.97 3.16
C ASP A 216 -12.31 13.63 2.02
N LYS A 217 -13.61 13.86 2.24
CA LYS A 217 -14.57 14.30 1.23
C LYS A 217 -14.20 15.64 0.57
N GLU A 218 -13.09 16.24 0.98
CA GLU A 218 -12.54 17.47 0.44
C GLU A 218 -11.81 17.28 -0.91
N ASN A 219 -11.32 16.08 -1.24
CA ASN A 219 -10.53 15.88 -2.47
C ASN A 219 -11.32 15.42 -3.71
N GLU A 220 -12.53 14.86 -3.57
CA GLU A 220 -13.39 14.55 -4.72
C GLU A 220 -13.94 15.83 -5.38
N THR A 221 -14.22 16.86 -4.58
CA THR A 221 -14.76 18.14 -5.07
C THR A 221 -13.72 18.94 -5.87
N VAL A 222 -12.44 18.89 -5.46
CA VAL A 222 -11.37 19.67 -6.12
C VAL A 222 -11.04 19.14 -7.52
N HIS A 223 -11.17 17.82 -7.75
CA HIS A 223 -11.00 17.25 -9.09
C HIS A 223 -12.22 17.49 -9.99
N ALA A 224 -13.44 17.37 -9.46
CA ALA A 224 -14.66 17.65 -10.22
C ALA A 224 -14.78 19.14 -10.62
N GLU A 225 -14.35 20.06 -9.76
CA GLU A 225 -14.35 21.50 -10.07
C GLU A 225 -13.28 21.91 -11.10
N LYS A 226 -12.10 21.26 -11.09
CA LYS A 226 -11.06 21.49 -12.11
C LYS A 226 -11.45 20.98 -13.49
N GLU A 227 -12.15 19.85 -13.59
CA GLU A 227 -12.67 19.36 -14.87
C GLU A 227 -13.77 20.29 -15.43
N ALA A 228 -14.69 20.78 -14.57
CA ALA A 228 -15.74 21.71 -14.99
C ALA A 228 -15.21 23.09 -15.45
N GLN A 229 -14.11 23.57 -14.85
CA GLN A 229 -13.47 24.84 -15.26
C GLN A 229 -12.66 24.70 -16.55
N SER A 230 -12.16 23.50 -16.88
CA SER A 230 -11.44 23.26 -18.14
C SER A 230 -12.37 23.18 -19.37
N LEU A 231 -13.64 22.85 -19.16
CA LEU A 231 -14.65 22.71 -20.23
C LEU A 231 -15.39 24.02 -20.55
N THR A 232 -15.28 25.04 -19.68
CA THR A 232 -15.96 26.34 -19.86
C THR A 232 -15.02 27.47 -20.35
N GLY A 233 -13.72 27.21 -20.45
CA GLY A 233 -12.69 28.20 -20.86
C GLY A 233 -12.37 28.25 -22.36
N SER A 234 -13.12 27.57 -23.22
CA SER A 234 -12.97 27.62 -24.68
C SER A 234 -14.26 28.08 -25.33
N ALA A 235 -14.54 29.39 -25.24
CA ALA A 235 -15.51 30.09 -26.08
C ALA A 235 -14.93 31.46 -26.46
#